data_AF-A0A9X3AJF7-F1
#
_entry.id   AF-A0A9X3AJF7-F1
#
_cell.length_a   1.000
_cell.length_b   1.000
_cell.length_c   1.000
_cell.angle_alpha   90.00
_cell.angle_beta   90.00
_cell.angle_gamma   90.00
#
_symmetry.space_group_name_H-M   'P 1'
#
loop_
_entity.id
_entity.type
_entity.pdbx_description
1 polymer ?
#
loop_
_entity_poly.entity_id
_entity_poly.type
_entity_poly.pdbx_seq_one_letter_code
_entity_poly.pdbx_strand_id
1 'polypeptide(L)'
;MLTDPEYTVPPVPDAVDGVAWLRASVARFSEGVPHRRRRAVVEAELAAVDPGALRDLAARRRSGPVEVLAEALGLSVAAEDVEVVARSYQPHTAITDEADEALARLVAACGAYDEVTANRIGLLVQACAATAALVAGVHPPVPTTRRVAPDGAVVEVDLTDHPFGLGAHACPGERHALAIAEGLVR
;
A
#
# COMPACT_ATOMS: atom_id res chain seq x y z
N MET A 1 -0.60 -17.70 -12.70
CA MET A 1 -1.09 -17.24 -11.38
C MET A 1 -1.27 -15.74 -11.34
N LEU A 2 -0.22 -14.89 -11.39
CA LEU A 2 -0.39 -13.43 -11.24
C LEU A 2 -1.26 -12.77 -12.33
N THR A 3 -1.25 -13.31 -13.55
CA THR A 3 -2.04 -12.83 -14.70
C THR A 3 -3.25 -13.69 -15.01
N ASP A 4 -3.46 -14.76 -14.25
CA ASP A 4 -4.53 -15.71 -14.48
C ASP A 4 -5.79 -15.23 -13.75
N PRO A 5 -6.89 -14.90 -14.46
CA PRO A 5 -8.08 -14.34 -13.85
C PRO A 5 -8.81 -15.30 -12.91
N GLU A 6 -8.53 -16.61 -12.97
CA GLU A 6 -9.13 -17.57 -12.03
C GLU A 6 -8.42 -17.56 -10.66
N TYR A 7 -7.26 -16.90 -10.55
CA TYR A 7 -6.54 -16.70 -9.28
C TYR A 7 -6.83 -15.30 -8.74
N THR A 8 -7.73 -15.22 -7.77
CA THR A 8 -8.22 -13.96 -7.23
C THR A 8 -7.52 -13.55 -5.93
N VAL A 9 -7.66 -12.30 -5.53
CA VAL A 9 -7.18 -11.82 -4.22
C VAL A 9 -8.07 -12.39 -3.10
N PRO A 10 -7.48 -12.83 -1.95
CA PRO A 10 -8.26 -13.29 -0.81
C PRO A 10 -9.30 -12.26 -0.36
N PRO A 11 -10.58 -12.66 -0.20
CA PRO A 11 -11.62 -11.74 0.21
C PRO A 11 -11.39 -11.29 1.66
N VAL A 12 -11.80 -10.05 1.94
CA VAL A 12 -11.80 -9.47 3.29
C VAL A 12 -13.23 -9.12 3.68
N PRO A 13 -13.65 -9.32 4.94
CA PRO A 13 -14.99 -8.94 5.39
C PRO A 13 -15.23 -7.44 5.28
N ASP A 14 -16.47 -7.04 5.00
CA ASP A 14 -16.89 -5.64 5.08
C ASP A 14 -16.82 -5.13 6.53
N ALA A 15 -16.50 -3.85 6.69
CA ALA A 15 -16.48 -3.16 7.96
C ALA A 15 -16.69 -1.65 7.76
N VAL A 16 -17.13 -0.96 8.81
CA VAL A 16 -17.48 0.46 8.77
C VAL A 16 -16.39 1.37 9.34
N ASP A 17 -15.50 0.83 10.18
CA ASP A 17 -14.38 1.52 10.80
C ASP A 17 -13.19 0.57 11.06
N GLY A 18 -12.11 1.14 11.61
CA GLY A 18 -10.91 0.38 11.96
C GLY A 18 -10.15 -0.21 10.77
N VAL A 19 -9.10 -0.97 11.08
CA VAL A 19 -8.22 -1.59 10.07
C VAL A 19 -9.00 -2.57 9.20
N ALA A 20 -10.07 -3.17 9.74
CA ALA A 20 -11.01 -3.97 8.96
C ALA A 20 -11.64 -3.14 7.81
N TRP A 21 -12.11 -1.92 8.08
CA TRP A 21 -12.63 -1.02 7.05
C TRP A 21 -11.55 -0.64 6.03
N LEU A 22 -10.34 -0.34 6.49
CA LEU A 22 -9.23 -0.03 5.57
C LEU A 22 -8.99 -1.19 4.62
N ARG A 23 -8.89 -2.42 5.13
CA ARG A 23 -8.73 -3.63 4.32
C ARG A 23 -9.88 -3.78 3.31
N ALA A 24 -11.13 -3.60 3.75
CA ALA A 24 -12.31 -3.72 2.90
C ALA A 24 -12.44 -2.62 1.83
N SER A 25 -11.72 -1.49 1.97
CA SER A 25 -11.89 -0.29 1.14
C SER A 25 -10.72 0.01 0.19
N VAL A 26 -9.59 -0.70 0.31
CA VAL A 26 -8.42 -0.51 -0.57
C VAL A 26 -8.45 -1.36 -1.82
N ALA A 27 -7.82 -0.87 -2.90
CA ALA A 27 -7.66 -1.63 -4.15
C ALA A 27 -6.93 -2.97 -3.93
N ARG A 28 -5.93 -3.02 -3.03
CA ARG A 28 -5.07 -4.20 -2.79
C ARG A 28 -5.83 -5.48 -2.46
N PHE A 29 -6.99 -5.36 -1.79
CA PHE A 29 -7.82 -6.50 -1.35
C PHE A 29 -9.16 -6.56 -2.08
N SER A 30 -9.22 -5.99 -3.28
CA SER A 30 -10.45 -5.90 -4.09
C SER A 30 -10.34 -6.70 -5.37
N GLU A 31 -11.47 -7.11 -5.91
CA GLU A 31 -11.57 -7.67 -7.27
C GLU A 31 -12.60 -6.91 -8.13
N GLY A 32 -12.58 -7.18 -9.44
CA GLY A 32 -13.63 -6.74 -10.37
C GLY A 32 -13.87 -5.22 -10.42
N VAL A 33 -15.13 -4.81 -10.36
CA VAL A 33 -15.54 -3.38 -10.44
C VAL A 33 -15.02 -2.56 -9.25
N PRO A 34 -15.16 -3.00 -7.98
CA PRO A 34 -14.56 -2.31 -6.84
C PRO A 34 -13.05 -2.09 -7.00
N HIS A 35 -12.31 -3.11 -7.44
CA HIS A 35 -10.87 -2.99 -7.68
C HIS A 35 -10.55 -1.89 -8.68
N ARG A 36 -11.20 -1.89 -9.85
CA ARG A 36 -10.94 -0.89 -10.89
C ARG A 36 -11.22 0.53 -10.40
N ARG A 37 -12.32 0.74 -9.67
CA ARG A 37 -12.68 2.06 -9.12
C ARG A 37 -11.66 2.54 -8.08
N ARG A 38 -11.31 1.68 -7.12
CA ARG A 38 -10.34 2.00 -6.04
C ARG A 38 -8.92 2.21 -6.60
N ARG A 39 -8.53 1.38 -7.57
CA ARG A 39 -7.24 1.51 -8.27
C ARG A 39 -7.14 2.80 -9.05
N ALA A 40 -8.21 3.24 -9.71
CA ALA A 40 -8.22 4.52 -10.42
C ALA A 40 -7.94 5.71 -9.49
N VAL A 41 -8.40 5.66 -8.22
CA VAL A 41 -8.02 6.66 -7.21
C VAL A 41 -6.51 6.62 -6.96
N VAL A 42 -5.95 5.44 -6.68
CA VAL A 42 -4.51 5.25 -6.44
C VAL A 42 -3.68 5.78 -7.61
N GLU A 43 -4.05 5.43 -8.84
CA GLU A 43 -3.35 5.87 -10.05
C GLU A 43 -3.45 7.37 -10.26
N ALA A 44 -4.60 8.00 -9.95
CA ALA A 44 -4.75 9.45 -10.03
C ALA A 44 -3.87 10.20 -9.01
N GLU A 45 -3.84 9.72 -7.76
CA GLU A 45 -2.97 10.29 -6.71
C GLU A 45 -1.49 10.18 -7.10
N LEU A 46 -1.06 9.00 -7.58
CA LEU A 46 0.32 8.79 -8.02
C LEU A 46 0.68 9.59 -9.27
N ALA A 47 -0.25 9.76 -10.22
CA ALA A 47 -0.02 10.55 -11.43
C ALA A 47 0.23 12.04 -11.14
N ALA A 48 -0.27 12.55 -10.01
CA ALA A 48 0.00 13.92 -9.55
C ALA A 48 1.39 14.10 -8.93
N VAL A 49 2.09 13.01 -8.59
CA VAL A 49 3.41 13.04 -7.96
C VAL A 49 4.49 12.69 -8.99
N ASP A 50 5.36 13.64 -9.31
CA ASP A 50 6.52 13.39 -10.17
C ASP A 50 7.59 12.56 -9.42
N PRO A 51 7.98 11.37 -9.92
CA PRO A 51 9.05 10.57 -9.31
C PRO A 51 10.40 11.31 -9.26
N GLY A 52 10.70 12.20 -10.20
CA GLY A 52 11.93 13.01 -10.17
C GLY A 52 11.98 13.92 -8.95
N ALA A 53 10.94 14.74 -8.77
CA ALA A 53 10.77 15.59 -7.60
C ALA A 53 10.73 14.80 -6.28
N LEU A 54 10.13 13.61 -6.28
CA LEU A 54 10.07 12.72 -5.12
C LEU A 54 11.46 12.23 -4.68
N ARG A 55 12.30 11.87 -5.65
CA ARG A 55 13.70 11.49 -5.41
C ARG A 55 14.49 12.65 -4.80
N ASP A 56 14.34 13.85 -5.34
CA ASP A 56 15.04 15.05 -4.84
C ASP A 56 14.55 15.44 -3.44
N LEU A 57 13.25 15.26 -3.16
CA LEU A 57 12.68 15.47 -1.83
C LEU A 57 13.30 14.50 -0.81
N ALA A 58 13.35 13.21 -1.14
CA ALA A 58 13.97 12.18 -0.32
C ALA A 58 15.43 12.52 0.03
N ALA A 59 16.24 12.90 -0.96
CA ALA A 59 17.65 13.24 -0.77
C ALA A 59 17.85 14.47 0.14
N ARG A 60 16.97 15.48 0.05
CA ARG A 60 17.06 16.70 0.87
C ARG A 60 16.63 16.49 2.32
N ARG A 61 15.53 15.76 2.53
CA ARG A 61 14.91 15.58 3.87
C ARG A 61 15.68 14.58 4.72
N ARG A 62 16.23 13.51 4.11
CA ARG A 62 16.79 12.35 4.83
C ARG A 62 15.80 11.77 5.88
N SER A 63 14.50 11.88 5.61
CA SER A 63 13.40 11.30 6.41
C SER A 63 13.01 9.92 5.88
N GLY A 64 12.12 9.20 6.57
CA GLY A 64 11.65 7.90 6.11
C GLY A 64 10.81 7.95 4.82
N PRO A 65 10.59 6.79 4.17
CA PRO A 65 9.76 6.71 2.96
C PRO A 65 8.33 7.22 3.14
N VAL A 66 7.75 7.03 4.32
CA VAL A 66 6.37 7.43 4.62
C VAL A 66 6.24 8.95 4.62
N GLU A 67 7.17 9.64 5.27
CA GLU A 67 7.17 11.10 5.36
C GLU A 67 7.35 11.74 3.98
N VAL A 68 8.26 11.19 3.17
CA VAL A 68 8.48 11.66 1.79
C VAL A 68 7.22 11.50 0.95
N LEU A 69 6.57 10.34 1.02
CA LEU A 69 5.35 10.08 0.24
C LEU A 69 4.17 10.91 0.76
N ALA A 70 4.00 11.04 2.07
CA ALA A 70 2.94 11.85 2.67
C ALA A 70 3.07 13.32 2.27
N GLU A 71 4.28 13.90 2.34
CA GLU A 71 4.53 15.28 1.91
C GLU A 71 4.22 15.47 0.42
N ALA A 72 4.65 14.52 -0.43
CA ALA A 72 4.39 14.59 -1.87
C ALA A 72 2.89 14.49 -2.22
N LEU A 73 2.11 13.77 -1.41
CA LEU A 73 0.65 13.68 -1.53
C LEU A 73 -0.08 14.86 -0.85
N GLY A 74 0.66 15.78 -0.20
CA GLY A 74 0.07 16.90 0.54
C GLY A 74 -0.66 16.49 1.82
N LEU A 75 -0.27 15.36 2.42
CA LEU A 75 -0.88 14.80 3.63
C LEU A 75 -0.03 15.13 4.86
N SER A 76 -0.71 15.60 5.91
CA SER A 76 -0.10 15.85 7.21
C SER A 76 -0.45 14.73 8.19
N VAL A 77 0.26 13.62 8.10
CA VAL A 77 0.08 12.44 8.96
C VAL A 77 1.36 12.11 9.74
N ALA A 78 1.20 11.43 10.88
CA ALA A 78 2.32 10.89 11.65
C ALA A 78 2.80 9.56 11.02
N ALA A 79 4.11 9.41 10.80
CA ALA A 79 4.68 8.18 10.26
C ALA A 79 4.49 7.00 11.23
N GLU A 80 4.51 7.29 12.53
CA GLU A 80 4.31 6.33 13.60
C GLU A 80 2.91 5.68 13.53
N ASP A 81 1.87 6.47 13.23
CA ASP A 81 0.51 5.95 13.04
C ASP A 81 0.44 5.03 11.82
N VAL A 82 1.13 5.38 10.72
CA VAL A 82 1.23 4.53 9.53
C VAL A 82 1.94 3.22 9.84
N GLU A 83 3.03 3.25 10.61
CA GLU A 83 3.76 2.05 11.03
C GLU A 83 2.92 1.12 11.90
N VAL A 84 2.18 1.67 12.87
CA VAL A 84 1.27 0.89 13.72
C VAL A 84 0.21 0.21 12.87
N VAL A 85 -0.44 0.94 11.96
CA VAL A 85 -1.45 0.36 11.04
C VAL A 85 -0.83 -0.68 10.11
N ALA A 86 0.39 -0.45 9.62
CA ALA A 86 1.08 -1.38 8.71
C ALA A 86 1.32 -2.77 9.32
N ARG A 87 1.60 -2.85 10.63
CA ARG A 87 1.74 -4.13 11.37
C ARG A 87 0.45 -4.94 11.40
N SER A 88 -0.69 -4.25 11.35
CA SER A 88 -2.02 -4.84 11.34
C SER A 88 -2.66 -4.85 9.94
N TYR A 89 -1.96 -4.49 8.86
CA TYR A 89 -2.60 -4.25 7.57
C TYR A 89 -2.95 -5.52 6.79
N GLN A 90 -2.10 -6.55 6.83
CA GLN A 90 -2.31 -7.74 6.00
C GLN A 90 -3.46 -8.62 6.55
N PRO A 91 -4.32 -9.24 5.73
CA PRO A 91 -5.51 -9.96 6.22
C PRO A 91 -5.24 -11.08 7.24
N HIS A 92 -4.03 -11.62 7.27
CA HIS A 92 -3.60 -12.70 8.16
C HIS A 92 -2.94 -12.20 9.46
N THR A 93 -2.74 -10.89 9.63
CA THR A 93 -2.25 -10.31 10.89
C THR A 93 -3.43 -9.95 11.79
N ALA A 94 -3.21 -10.03 13.10
CA ALA A 94 -4.21 -9.58 14.07
C ALA A 94 -4.46 -8.07 13.91
N ILE A 95 -5.70 -7.66 14.16
CA ILE A 95 -6.05 -6.25 14.35
C ILE A 95 -5.95 -5.98 15.85
N THR A 96 -5.37 -4.83 16.22
CA THR A 96 -5.20 -4.39 17.60
C THR A 96 -5.94 -3.09 17.81
N ASP A 97 -6.40 -2.84 19.03
CA ASP A 97 -7.06 -1.58 19.40
C ASP A 97 -6.17 -0.36 19.08
N GLU A 98 -4.86 -0.47 19.35
CA GLU A 98 -3.87 0.56 19.00
C GLU A 98 -3.85 0.88 17.49
N ALA A 99 -3.99 -0.14 16.63
CA ALA A 99 -4.02 0.05 15.19
C ALA A 99 -5.33 0.67 14.71
N ASP A 100 -6.46 0.34 15.34
CA ASP A 100 -7.73 0.99 15.06
C ASP A 100 -7.72 2.47 15.49
N GLU A 101 -7.14 2.78 16.65
CA GLU A 101 -6.94 4.17 17.12
C GLU A 101 -6.00 4.96 16.21
N ALA A 102 -4.87 4.37 15.79
CA ALA A 102 -3.95 4.97 14.84
C ALA A 102 -4.64 5.23 13.50
N LEU A 103 -5.42 4.28 13.00
CA LEU A 103 -6.18 4.48 11.77
C LEU A 103 -7.20 5.60 11.90
N ALA A 104 -7.91 5.70 13.03
CA ALA A 104 -8.87 6.78 13.25
C ALA A 104 -8.19 8.16 13.15
N ARG A 105 -6.96 8.31 13.65
CA ARG A 105 -6.15 9.53 13.48
C ARG A 105 -5.77 9.76 12.02
N LEU A 106 -5.33 8.73 11.30
CA LEU A 106 -5.03 8.84 9.86
C LEU A 106 -6.25 9.24 9.04
N VAL A 107 -7.44 8.68 9.34
CA VAL A 107 -8.69 9.06 8.68
C VAL A 107 -9.02 10.53 8.97
N ALA A 108 -8.92 10.98 10.23
CA ALA A 108 -9.17 12.37 10.59
C ALA A 108 -8.21 13.36 9.89
N ALA A 109 -6.96 12.94 9.65
CA ALA A 109 -5.96 13.75 8.95
C ALA A 109 -6.16 13.75 7.42
N CYS A 110 -6.66 12.65 6.85
CA CYS A 110 -6.77 12.47 5.40
C CYS A 110 -8.17 12.82 4.84
N GLY A 111 -9.22 12.78 5.67
CA GLY A 111 -10.59 13.04 5.23
C GLY A 111 -11.66 12.36 6.10
N ALA A 112 -12.37 11.40 5.50
CA ALA A 112 -13.51 10.70 6.10
C ALA A 112 -13.43 9.19 5.81
N TYR A 113 -14.36 8.41 6.36
CA TYR A 113 -14.46 6.99 6.06
C TYR A 113 -15.02 6.74 4.64
N ASP A 114 -14.25 7.08 3.62
CA ASP A 114 -14.55 6.88 2.20
C ASP A 114 -13.40 6.19 1.43
N GLU A 115 -13.68 5.78 0.18
CA GLU A 115 -12.69 5.06 -0.63
C GLU A 115 -11.46 5.91 -0.98
N VAL A 116 -11.62 7.24 -1.10
CA VAL A 116 -10.50 8.13 -1.43
C VAL A 116 -9.50 8.14 -0.28
N THR A 117 -10.00 8.35 0.93
CA THR A 117 -9.23 8.34 2.17
C THR A 117 -8.59 6.98 2.41
N ALA A 118 -9.34 5.89 2.23
CA ALA A 118 -8.81 4.53 2.38
C ALA A 118 -7.64 4.26 1.43
N ASN A 119 -7.72 4.67 0.16
CA ASN A 119 -6.67 4.41 -0.82
C ASN A 119 -5.45 5.33 -0.66
N ARG A 120 -5.61 6.55 -0.14
CA ARG A 120 -4.49 7.41 0.30
C ARG A 120 -3.75 6.81 1.49
N ILE A 121 -4.48 6.38 2.52
CA ILE A 121 -3.86 5.68 3.68
C ILE A 121 -3.21 4.38 3.21
N GLY A 122 -3.87 3.64 2.32
CA GLY A 122 -3.35 2.42 1.71
C GLY A 122 -2.06 2.63 0.93
N LEU A 123 -1.85 3.79 0.29
CA LEU A 123 -0.57 4.14 -0.35
C LEU A 123 0.55 4.24 0.69
N LEU A 124 0.33 4.97 1.78
CA LEU A 124 1.32 5.16 2.83
C LEU A 124 1.66 3.84 3.55
N VAL A 125 0.63 3.09 3.94
CA VAL A 125 0.77 1.81 4.64
C VAL A 125 1.49 0.77 3.79
N GLN A 126 1.18 0.67 2.49
CA GLN A 126 1.87 -0.25 1.59
C GLN A 126 3.29 0.18 1.27
N ALA A 127 3.56 1.49 1.21
CA ALA A 127 4.90 2.02 0.96
C ALA A 127 5.84 1.83 2.16
N CYS A 128 5.33 1.85 3.39
CA CYS A 128 6.08 1.80 4.65
C CYS A 128 7.20 0.72 4.67
N ALA A 129 6.86 -0.54 4.92
CA ALA A 129 7.85 -1.60 5.04
C ALA A 129 8.53 -1.96 3.70
N ALA A 130 7.77 -1.93 2.60
CA ALA A 130 8.28 -2.31 1.28
C ALA A 130 9.36 -1.35 0.78
N THR A 131 9.18 -0.03 0.96
CA THR A 131 10.16 0.96 0.51
C THR A 131 11.35 1.03 1.47
N ALA A 132 11.13 0.83 2.78
CA ALA A 132 12.23 0.67 3.72
C ALA A 132 13.11 -0.55 3.37
N ALA A 133 12.51 -1.67 2.94
CA ALA A 133 13.22 -2.84 2.44
C ALA A 133 14.03 -2.53 1.17
N LEU A 134 13.47 -1.77 0.22
CA LEU A 134 14.21 -1.30 -0.96
C LEU A 134 15.42 -0.44 -0.59
N VAL A 135 15.25 0.51 0.35
CA VAL A 135 16.36 1.35 0.86
C VAL A 135 17.46 0.49 1.49
N ALA A 136 17.09 -0.59 2.16
CA ALA A 136 18.02 -1.56 2.74
C ALA A 136 18.64 -2.53 1.70
N GLY A 137 18.31 -2.41 0.41
CA GLY A 137 18.82 -3.28 -0.66
C GLY A 137 18.18 -4.67 -0.71
N VAL A 138 17.01 -4.86 -0.10
CA VAL A 138 16.29 -6.12 -0.12
C VAL A 138 15.52 -6.27 -1.45
N HIS A 139 15.76 -7.39 -2.14
CA HIS A 139 15.12 -7.71 -3.42
C HIS A 139 14.63 -9.16 -3.44
N PRO A 140 13.33 -9.39 -3.71
CA PRO A 140 12.24 -8.40 -3.80
C PRO A 140 11.91 -7.80 -2.40
N PRO A 141 11.43 -6.55 -2.32
CA PRO A 141 11.05 -5.93 -1.03
C PRO A 141 9.81 -6.58 -0.39
N VAL A 142 8.98 -7.22 -1.20
CA VAL A 142 7.88 -8.08 -0.78
C VAL A 142 8.08 -9.42 -1.46
N PRO A 143 8.46 -10.49 -0.74
CA PRO A 143 8.86 -11.76 -1.35
C PRO A 143 7.69 -12.55 -1.91
N THR A 144 6.51 -12.39 -1.34
CA THR A 144 5.36 -13.22 -1.67
C THR A 144 4.06 -12.44 -1.62
N THR A 145 3.09 -12.86 -2.44
CA THR A 145 1.69 -12.46 -2.33
C THR A 145 0.80 -13.68 -2.17
N ARG A 146 -0.49 -13.49 -1.87
CA ARG A 146 -1.46 -14.59 -1.74
C ARG A 146 -2.56 -14.45 -2.78
N ARG A 147 -3.03 -15.60 -3.27
CA ARG A 147 -4.18 -15.73 -4.19
C ARG A 147 -5.10 -16.83 -3.70
N VAL A 148 -6.35 -16.79 -4.10
CA VAL A 148 -7.31 -17.88 -4.00
C VAL A 148 -7.33 -18.59 -5.35
N ALA A 149 -6.98 -19.86 -5.35
CA ALA A 149 -7.01 -20.73 -6.52
C ALA A 149 -8.46 -21.12 -6.89
N PRO A 150 -8.70 -21.68 -8.09
CA PRO A 150 -10.06 -22.03 -8.54
C PRO A 150 -10.79 -23.04 -7.65
N ASP A 151 -10.03 -23.87 -6.91
CA ASP A 151 -10.54 -24.82 -5.93
C ASP A 151 -10.84 -24.20 -4.55
N GLY A 152 -10.62 -22.90 -4.39
CA GLY A 152 -10.80 -22.14 -3.16
C GLY A 152 -9.59 -22.14 -2.23
N ALA A 153 -8.50 -22.83 -2.56
CA ALA A 153 -7.30 -22.86 -1.72
C ALA A 153 -6.56 -21.52 -1.74
N VAL A 154 -6.09 -21.05 -0.57
CA VAL A 154 -5.17 -19.91 -0.52
C VAL A 154 -3.77 -20.41 -0.85
N VAL A 155 -3.19 -19.86 -1.91
CA VAL A 155 -1.84 -20.18 -2.39
C VAL A 155 -0.94 -18.97 -2.25
N GLU A 156 0.30 -19.23 -1.85
CA GLU A 156 1.37 -18.23 -1.82
C GLU A 156 2.06 -18.20 -3.19
N VAL A 157 2.31 -16.99 -3.68
CA VAL A 157 2.93 -16.74 -4.99
C VAL A 157 4.22 -15.98 -4.75
N ASP A 158 5.32 -16.58 -5.19
CA ASP A 158 6.65 -15.98 -5.19
C ASP A 158 6.71 -14.77 -6.13
N LEU A 159 7.29 -13.68 -5.65
CA LEU A 159 7.46 -12.42 -6.38
C LEU A 159 8.92 -12.16 -6.79
N THR A 160 9.83 -13.13 -6.66
CA THR A 160 11.25 -12.97 -7.00
C THR A 160 11.47 -12.41 -8.40
N ASP A 161 10.80 -12.97 -9.42
CA ASP A 161 10.88 -12.51 -10.81
C ASP A 161 9.98 -11.29 -11.13
N HIS A 162 9.08 -10.96 -10.20
CA HIS A 162 8.08 -9.90 -10.34
C HIS A 162 7.95 -9.09 -9.04
N PRO A 163 8.99 -8.35 -8.62
CA PRO A 163 9.07 -7.70 -7.30
C PRO A 163 7.93 -6.70 -7.03
N PHE A 164 7.31 -6.20 -8.10
CA PHE A 164 6.17 -5.28 -8.07
C PHE A 164 4.86 -5.93 -8.55
N GLY A 165 4.79 -7.25 -8.61
CA GLY A 165 3.64 -8.00 -9.13
C GLY A 165 3.52 -7.91 -10.65
N LEU A 166 2.42 -8.45 -11.18
CA LEU A 166 2.14 -8.51 -12.62
C LEU A 166 0.63 -8.45 -12.89
N GLY A 167 0.25 -8.07 -14.12
CA GLY A 167 -1.14 -8.07 -14.58
C GLY A 167 -2.00 -6.99 -13.91
N ALA A 168 -3.28 -7.30 -13.69
CA ALA A 168 -4.24 -6.35 -13.12
C ALA A 168 -3.85 -5.85 -11.71
N HIS A 169 -3.06 -6.65 -10.97
CA HIS A 169 -2.61 -6.37 -9.62
C HIS A 169 -1.13 -5.95 -9.56
N ALA A 170 -0.52 -5.56 -10.68
CA ALA A 170 0.81 -4.94 -10.68
C ALA A 170 0.80 -3.64 -9.88
N CYS A 171 1.87 -3.38 -9.11
CA CYS A 171 1.99 -2.22 -8.25
C CYS A 171 1.98 -0.93 -9.08
N PRO A 172 0.99 -0.04 -8.92
CA PRO A 172 0.98 1.24 -9.64
C PRO A 172 2.08 2.20 -9.16
N GLY A 173 2.61 1.99 -7.94
CA GLY A 173 3.60 2.85 -7.30
C GLY A 173 5.06 2.41 -7.49
N GLU A 174 5.36 1.48 -8.39
CA GLU A 174 6.74 0.99 -8.62
C GLU A 174 7.73 2.14 -8.84
N ARG A 175 7.42 3.05 -9.77
CA ARG A 175 8.30 4.19 -10.09
C ARG A 175 8.52 5.12 -8.90
N HIS A 176 7.49 5.33 -8.08
CA HIS A 176 7.55 6.17 -6.89
C HIS A 176 8.38 5.53 -5.78
N ALA A 177 8.17 4.25 -5.51
CA ALA A 177 8.93 3.50 -4.50
C ALA A 177 10.43 3.47 -4.84
N LEU A 178 10.77 3.22 -6.12
CA LEU A 178 12.16 3.25 -6.58
C LEU A 178 12.78 4.65 -6.49
N ALA A 179 12.02 5.70 -6.83
CA ALA A 179 12.49 7.07 -6.72
C ALA A 179 12.77 7.50 -5.27
N ILE A 180 11.88 7.15 -4.32
CA ILE A 180 12.10 7.39 -2.89
C ILE A 180 13.36 6.65 -2.44
N ALA A 181 13.47 5.35 -2.75
CA ALA A 181 14.59 4.54 -2.32
C ALA A 181 15.93 5.07 -2.87
N GLU A 182 15.98 5.42 -4.15
CA GLU A 182 17.16 6.01 -4.78
C GLU A 182 17.55 7.35 -4.14
N GLY A 183 16.57 8.18 -3.78
CA GLY A 183 16.82 9.46 -3.12
C GLY A 183 17.37 9.31 -1.70
N LEU A 184 16.93 8.29 -0.96
CA LEU A 184 17.36 8.06 0.44
C LEU A 184 18.73 7.38 0.58
N VAL A 185 19.20 6.70 -0.48
CA VAL A 185 20.51 6.02 -0.49
C VAL A 185 21.64 6.94 -0.96
N ARG A 186 21.32 8.11 -1.55
CA ARG A 186 22.28 9.13 -2.00
C ARG A 186 22.84 9.95 -0.84
#